data_AF-A0A7L0VP63-F1
#
_entry.id   AF-A0A7L0VP63-F1
#
_cell.length_a   1.000
_cell.length_b   1.000
_cell.length_c   1.000
_cell.angle_alpha   90.00
_cell.angle_beta   90.00
_cell.angle_gamma   90.00
#
_symmetry.space_group_name_H-M   'P 1'
#
loop_
_entity.id
_entity.type
_entity.pdbx_description
1 polymer ?
#
loop_
_entity_poly.entity_id
_entity_poly.type
_entity_poly.pdbx_seq_one_letter_code
_entity_poly.pdbx_strand_id
1 'polypeptide(L)'
;FLPPFPHFATSAIHFGQQPEQWSSWAVVPPITLSATFKQEEPGEDEGYSYTRSGNPSRHVLEKVMGALDGAKCRGHLTDLTSLAAADGAKYCE
;
A
#
# COMPACT_ATOMS: atom_id res chain seq x y z
N PHE A 1 20.01 25.75 -3.56
CA PHE A 1 19.03 24.66 -3.54
C PHE A 1 19.41 23.67 -2.46
N LEU A 2 18.44 22.96 -1.89
CA LEU A 2 18.71 21.86 -0.96
C LEU A 2 19.35 20.67 -1.71
N PRO A 3 20.17 19.85 -1.03
CA PRO A 3 20.72 18.63 -1.64
C PRO A 3 19.60 17.63 -1.97
N PRO A 4 19.79 16.77 -2.99
CA PRO A 4 18.80 15.77 -3.36
C PRO A 4 18.61 14.74 -2.25
N PHE A 5 17.39 14.21 -2.13
CA PHE A 5 17.10 13.16 -1.16
C PHE A 5 17.83 11.86 -1.52
N PRO A 6 18.53 11.22 -0.56
CA PRO A 6 19.23 9.97 -0.83
C PRO A 6 18.23 8.86 -1.19
N HIS A 7 18.61 8.01 -2.15
CA HIS A 7 17.82 6.86 -2.62
C HIS A 7 16.43 7.16 -3.19
N PHE A 8 16.06 8.42 -3.42
CA PHE A 8 14.74 8.81 -3.95
C PHE A 8 14.33 8.03 -5.20
N ALA A 9 15.22 7.94 -6.20
CA ALA A 9 14.94 7.23 -7.44
C ALA A 9 14.77 5.71 -7.24
N THR A 10 15.59 5.10 -6.37
CA THR A 10 15.50 3.67 -6.07
C THR A 10 14.23 3.36 -5.30
N SER A 11 13.88 4.18 -4.31
CA SER A 11 12.64 4.04 -3.53
C SER A 11 11.40 4.22 -4.41
N ALA A 12 11.41 5.17 -5.35
CA ALA A 12 10.30 5.38 -6.27
C ALA A 12 10.01 4.16 -7.16
N ILE A 13 11.04 3.40 -7.52
CA ILE A 13 10.92 2.26 -8.44
C ILE A 13 10.66 0.95 -7.69
N HIS A 14 11.32 0.70 -6.57
CA HIS A 14 11.32 -0.64 -5.95
C HIS A 14 10.44 -0.76 -4.70
N PHE A 15 10.16 0.34 -4.01
CA PHE A 15 9.44 0.27 -2.75
C PHE A 15 8.00 -0.20 -2.98
N GLY A 16 7.56 -1.25 -2.29
CA GLY A 16 6.21 -1.83 -2.46
C GLY A 16 5.99 -2.60 -3.76
N GLN A 17 6.99 -2.72 -4.64
CA GLN A 17 6.90 -3.43 -5.92
C GLN A 17 7.59 -4.81 -5.88
N GLN A 18 7.73 -5.43 -4.70
CA GLN A 18 8.30 -6.77 -4.57
C GLN A 18 7.47 -7.80 -5.36
N PRO A 19 8.05 -8.54 -6.32
CA PRO A 19 7.34 -9.55 -7.12
C PRO A 19 6.75 -10.69 -6.27
N GLU A 20 7.34 -10.95 -5.10
CA GLU A 20 6.93 -11.99 -4.14
C GLU A 20 5.52 -11.77 -3.60
N GLN A 21 4.98 -10.55 -3.72
CA GLN A 21 3.60 -10.23 -3.31
C GLN A 21 2.54 -10.87 -4.22
N TRP A 22 2.93 -11.30 -5.41
CA TRP A 22 2.00 -11.82 -6.42
C TRP A 22 2.31 -13.29 -6.68
N SER A 23 1.27 -14.12 -6.70
CA SER A 23 1.40 -15.53 -7.10
C SER A 23 1.96 -15.70 -8.51
N SER A 24 1.83 -14.68 -9.36
CA SER A 24 2.35 -14.62 -10.72
C SER A 24 3.82 -14.17 -10.83
N TRP A 25 4.46 -13.73 -9.74
CA TRP A 25 5.80 -13.13 -9.76
C TRP A 25 5.93 -11.93 -10.72
N ALA A 26 4.85 -11.17 -10.88
CA ALA A 26 4.81 -10.02 -11.76
C ALA A 26 5.74 -8.90 -11.23
N VAL A 27 6.65 -8.43 -12.07
CA VAL A 27 7.58 -7.32 -11.72
C VAL A 27 6.82 -6.01 -11.56
N VAL A 28 5.79 -5.78 -12.38
CA VAL A 28 4.88 -4.64 -12.24
C VAL A 28 3.63 -5.12 -11.51
N PRO A 29 3.19 -4.42 -10.45
CA PRO A 29 1.96 -4.75 -9.74
C PRO A 29 0.76 -4.88 -10.69
N PRO A 30 -0.02 -5.98 -10.61
CA PRO A 30 -1.22 -6.12 -11.41
C PRO A 30 -2.29 -5.10 -10.99
N ILE A 31 -3.16 -4.75 -11.94
CA ILE A 31 -4.29 -3.85 -11.70
C ILE A 31 -5.52 -4.67 -11.29
N THR A 32 -5.87 -4.62 -10.01
CA THR A 32 -7.01 -5.35 -9.45
C THR A 32 -8.25 -4.47 -9.48
N LEU A 33 -9.12 -4.71 -10.46
CA LEU A 33 -10.39 -3.97 -10.65
C LEU A 33 -11.59 -4.61 -9.94
N SER A 34 -11.40 -5.73 -9.23
CA SER A 34 -12.49 -6.39 -8.53
C SER A 34 -13.04 -5.51 -7.41
N ALA A 35 -14.37 -5.48 -7.29
CA ALA A 35 -15.04 -4.74 -6.21
C ALA A 35 -15.02 -5.51 -4.88
N THR A 36 -15.01 -6.85 -4.92
CA THR A 36 -15.06 -7.73 -3.75
C THR A 36 -14.05 -8.86 -3.90
N PHE A 37 -13.67 -9.46 -2.78
CA PHE A 37 -12.71 -10.56 -2.72
C PHE A 37 -13.36 -11.79 -2.07
N LYS A 38 -12.79 -12.97 -2.31
CA LYS A 38 -13.26 -14.23 -1.70
C LYS A 38 -13.03 -14.17 -0.19
N GLN A 39 -14.02 -14.60 0.57
CA GLN A 39 -13.91 -14.87 2.01
C GLN A 39 -14.03 -16.38 2.20
N GLU A 40 -13.21 -16.97 3.07
CA GLU A 40 -13.34 -18.40 3.39
C GLU A 40 -14.53 -18.65 4.30
N GLU A 41 -14.71 -17.78 5.30
CA GLU A 41 -15.84 -17.76 6.22
C GLU A 41 -16.35 -16.31 6.40
N PRO A 42 -17.62 -16.11 6.82
CA PRO A 42 -18.13 -14.77 7.05
C PRO A 42 -17.28 -13.99 8.07
N GLY A 43 -16.60 -12.95 7.60
CA GLY A 43 -15.73 -12.11 8.44
C GLY A 43 -14.24 -12.50 8.41
N GLU A 44 -13.88 -13.63 7.80
CA GLU A 44 -12.49 -14.07 7.61
C GLU A 44 -12.08 -13.81 6.15
N ASP A 45 -11.33 -12.72 5.93
CA ASP A 45 -10.76 -12.37 4.63
C ASP A 45 -9.24 -12.54 4.60
N GLU A 46 -8.70 -12.84 3.42
CA GLU A 46 -7.24 -12.97 3.21
C GLU A 46 -6.56 -11.61 2.98
N GLY A 47 -7.05 -10.55 3.64
CA GLY A 47 -6.46 -9.21 3.67
C GLY A 47 -7.25 -8.13 2.93
N TYR A 48 -8.18 -8.50 2.05
CA TYR A 48 -9.09 -7.56 1.40
C TYR A 48 -10.50 -8.14 1.34
N SER A 49 -11.51 -7.33 1.66
CA SER A 49 -12.93 -7.70 1.54
C SER A 49 -13.64 -6.88 0.48
N TYR A 50 -13.43 -5.56 0.49
CA TYR A 50 -14.10 -4.63 -0.42
C TYR A 50 -13.14 -3.53 -0.92
N THR A 51 -13.14 -3.26 -2.23
CA THR A 51 -12.14 -2.40 -2.90
C THR A 51 -12.07 -0.96 -2.36
N ARG A 52 -13.16 -0.45 -1.79
CA ARG A 52 -13.16 0.89 -1.18
C ARG A 52 -12.35 0.89 0.11
N SER A 53 -12.53 -0.13 0.94
CA SER A 53 -11.80 -0.30 2.20
C SER A 53 -10.33 -0.63 1.96
N GLY A 54 -10.04 -1.50 0.99
CA GLY A 54 -8.67 -1.88 0.65
C GLY A 54 -8.59 -2.48 -0.76
N ASN A 55 -7.53 -2.16 -1.49
CA ASN A 55 -7.27 -2.70 -2.81
C ASN A 55 -5.76 -2.97 -2.98
N PRO A 56 -5.33 -4.14 -3.47
CA PRO A 56 -3.92 -4.47 -3.62
C PRO A 56 -3.11 -3.45 -4.44
N SER A 57 -3.63 -3.01 -5.60
CA SER A 57 -2.94 -2.06 -6.47
C SER A 57 -2.81 -0.69 -5.81
N ARG A 58 -3.84 -0.27 -5.08
CA ARG A 58 -3.82 1.00 -4.34
C ARG A 58 -2.84 0.96 -3.18
N HIS A 59 -2.80 -0.16 -2.46
CA HIS A 59 -1.92 -0.33 -1.31
C HIS A 59 -0.43 -0.22 -1.69
N VAL A 60 -0.05 -0.70 -2.88
CA VAL A 60 1.31 -0.50 -3.41
C VAL A 60 1.62 0.98 -3.62
N LEU A 61 0.69 1.73 -4.21
CA LEU A 61 0.86 3.18 -4.42
C LEU A 61 1.00 3.92 -3.09
N GLU A 62 0.19 3.57 -2.10
CA GLU A 62 0.24 4.14 -0.74
C GLU A 62 1.61 3.90 -0.08
N LYS A 63 2.16 2.69 -0.23
CA LYS A 63 3.51 2.35 0.25
C LYS A 63 4.60 3.16 -0.43
N VAL A 64 4.58 3.29 -1.76
CA VAL A 64 5.54 4.10 -2.52
C VAL A 64 5.48 5.56 -2.04
N MET A 65 4.28 6.13 -1.93
CA MET A 65 4.11 7.51 -1.53
C MET A 65 4.62 7.77 -0.11
N GLY A 66 4.33 6.86 0.83
CA GLY A 66 4.85 6.94 2.20
C GLY A 66 6.38 6.91 2.26
N ALA A 67 7.02 6.08 1.44
CA ALA A 67 8.48 6.02 1.37
C ALA A 67 9.11 7.28 0.77
N LEU A 68 8.45 7.92 -0.20
CA LEU A 68 8.95 9.14 -0.84
C LEU A 68 8.78 10.38 0.04
N ASP A 69 7.72 10.45 0.84
CA ASP A 69 7.45 11.58 1.74
C ASP A 69 8.30 11.52 3.04
N GLY A 70 9.06 10.43 3.24
CA GLY A 70 9.80 10.19 4.49
C GLY A 70 8.88 9.98 5.71
N ALA A 71 7.57 9.92 5.48
CA ALA A 71 6.58 9.64 6.50
C ALA A 71 6.67 8.15 6.86
N LYS A 72 7.10 7.86 8.11
CA LYS A 72 6.91 6.54 8.70
C LYS A 72 5.42 6.22 8.69
N CYS A 73 5.00 5.45 7.69
CA CYS A 73 3.72 4.78 7.63
C CYS A 73 2.52 5.68 7.98
N ARG A 74 1.99 6.48 7.04
CA ARG A 74 0.55 6.80 7.09
C ARG A 74 0.02 7.50 5.85
N GLY A 75 -0.95 6.83 5.24
CA GLY A 75 -1.83 7.42 4.25
C GLY A 75 -2.48 6.35 3.42
N HIS A 76 -3.48 5.64 3.98
CA HIS A 76 -4.54 5.14 3.12
C HIS A 76 -5.07 6.35 2.36
N LEU A 77 -4.91 6.35 1.04
CA LEU A 77 -5.24 7.51 0.20
C LEU A 77 -6.77 7.69 0.09
N THR A 78 -7.55 6.91 0.84
CA THR A 78 -8.97 6.69 0.57
C THR A 78 -9.96 7.21 1.54
N ASP A 79 -9.58 7.74 2.69
CA ASP A 79 -10.58 8.29 3.58
C ASP A 79 -10.11 9.59 4.22
N LEU A 80 -11.06 10.51 4.42
CA LEU A 80 -10.92 11.80 5.11
C LEU A 80 -10.35 11.68 6.55
N THR A 81 -9.95 10.49 6.99
CA THR A 81 -9.40 10.11 8.29
C THR A 81 -7.88 10.23 8.40
N SER A 82 -7.16 10.69 7.37
CA SER A 82 -5.71 10.96 7.47
C SER A 82 -5.34 12.03 8.51
N LEU A 83 -6.28 12.85 8.99
CA LEU A 83 -6.09 13.70 10.18
C LEU A 83 -6.28 12.98 11.53
N ALA A 84 -7.03 11.88 11.55
CA ALA A 84 -7.44 11.19 12.79
C ALA A 84 -6.58 9.95 13.12
N ALA A 85 -5.91 9.38 12.13
CA ALA A 85 -4.96 8.30 12.34
C ALA A 85 -3.60 8.87 12.79
N ALA A 86 -3.52 9.45 13.99
CA ALA A 86 -2.26 9.74 14.68
C ALA A 86 -1.86 8.63 15.69
N ASP A 87 -2.75 7.68 16.01
CA ASP A 87 -2.55 6.70 17.11
C ASP A 87 -2.52 5.19 16.74
N GLY A 88 -1.67 4.75 15.81
CA GLY A 88 -1.87 3.45 15.16
C GLY A 88 -0.61 2.90 14.50
N ALA A 89 0.49 2.96 15.24
CA ALA A 89 1.78 2.36 14.88
C ALA A 89 1.78 0.83 15.08
N LYS A 90 0.79 0.10 14.56
CA LYS A 90 0.64 -1.36 14.79
C LYS A 90 0.81 -2.27 13.58
N TYR A 91 1.06 -1.74 12.38
CA TYR A 91 1.15 -2.56 11.16
C TYR A 91 2.41 -2.30 10.32
N CYS A 92 3.51 -1.82 10.93
CA CYS A 92 4.81 -1.74 10.27
C CYS A 92 5.77 -2.76 10.88
N GLU A 93 5.75 -3.97 10.32
CA GLU A 93 6.92 -4.84 10.16
C GLU A 93 7.23 -4.96 8.66
#